data_AF-D3ARP2-F1
#
_entry.id   AF-D3ARP2-F1
#
_cell.length_a   1.000
_cell.length_b   1.000
_cell.length_c   1.000
_cell.angle_alpha   90.00
_cell.angle_beta   90.00
_cell.angle_gamma   90.00
#
_symmetry.space_group_name_H-M   'P 1'
#
loop_
_entity.id
_entity.type
_entity.pdbx_description
1 polymer ?
#
loop_
_entity_poly.entity_id
_entity_poly.type
_entity_poly.pdbx_seq_one_letter_code
_entity_poly.pdbx_strand_id
1 'polypeptide(L)'
;HLNNVWYFCSPSGAMKTGWVNTGDHWFYFSPSGAMKTGWVLEKGCWYYMSESGAMKTGWVQTDGKWYYLDESGKMLADTVTPDGVRVDKNGVRVNGITE
;
A
#
# COMPACT_ATOMS: atom_id res chain seq x y z
N HIS A 1 -18.94 21.71 3.26
CA HIS A 1 -18.66 20.27 3.12
C HIS A 1 -17.31 20.16 2.42
N LEU A 2 -16.21 20.21 3.17
CA LEU A 2 -14.87 20.26 2.58
C LEU A 2 -14.26 18.86 2.66
N ASN A 3 -14.26 18.22 1.50
CA ASN A 3 -13.64 16.94 1.17
C ASN A 3 -12.40 16.70 2.04
N ASN A 4 -12.48 15.72 2.95
CA ASN A 4 -11.48 15.36 3.98
C ASN A 4 -10.15 14.86 3.37
N VAL A 5 -9.51 15.68 2.55
CA VAL A 5 -8.30 15.40 1.79
C VAL A 5 -7.13 15.98 2.56
N TRP A 6 -6.23 15.10 2.99
CA TRP A 6 -5.04 15.46 3.74
C TRP A 6 -3.88 15.81 2.81
N TYR A 7 -3.13 16.84 3.19
CA TYR A 7 -1.91 17.30 2.52
C TYR A 7 -0.79 17.39 3.55
N PHE A 8 0.45 17.17 3.13
CA PHE A 8 1.61 17.34 3.99
C PHE A 8 2.51 18.44 3.45
N CYS A 9 2.75 19.47 4.25
CA CYS A 9 3.67 20.55 3.93
C CYS A 9 4.90 20.48 4.84
N SER A 10 6.10 20.68 4.29
CA SER A 10 7.29 20.88 5.14
C SER A 10 7.18 22.17 5.96
N PRO A 11 8.02 22.38 6.99
CA PRO A 11 8.03 23.62 7.78
C PRO A 11 8.20 24.90 6.96
N SER A 12 8.82 24.79 5.78
CA SER A 12 8.95 25.88 4.79
C SER A 12 7.68 26.18 3.99
N GLY A 13 6.58 25.47 4.24
CA GLY A 13 5.32 25.59 3.51
C GLY A 13 5.27 24.83 2.18
N ALA A 14 6.36 24.16 1.76
CA ALA A 14 6.38 23.40 0.52
C ALA A 14 5.57 22.09 0.64
N MET A 15 4.59 21.93 -0.23
CA MET A 15 3.77 20.71 -0.33
C MET A 15 4.63 19.51 -0.75
N LYS A 16 4.43 18.37 -0.08
CA LYS A 16 5.08 17.11 -0.42
C LYS A 16 4.17 16.25 -1.31
N THR A 17 4.81 15.55 -2.22
CA THR A 17 4.21 14.57 -3.14
C THR A 17 5.04 13.30 -3.11
N GLY A 18 4.46 12.18 -3.52
CA GLY A 18 5.08 10.87 -3.47
C GLY A 18 5.19 10.32 -2.04
N TRP A 19 6.21 9.50 -1.82
CA TRP A 19 6.46 8.87 -0.53
C TRP A 19 6.93 9.87 0.53
N VAL A 20 6.30 9.82 1.70
CA VAL A 20 6.66 10.61 2.88
C VAL A 20 6.75 9.66 4.07
N ASN A 21 7.87 9.70 4.79
CA ASN A 21 8.06 8.99 6.05
C ASN A 21 8.00 9.99 7.21
N THR A 22 7.15 9.74 8.20
CA THR A 22 6.98 10.61 9.38
C THR A 22 7.74 10.13 10.63
N GLY A 23 8.59 9.10 10.50
CA GLY A 23 9.26 8.40 11.59
C GLY A 23 8.58 7.08 11.93
N ASP A 24 7.25 7.09 12.07
CA ASP A 24 6.47 5.92 12.47
C ASP A 24 5.87 5.18 11.27
N HIS A 25 5.45 5.92 10.24
CA HIS A 25 4.70 5.38 9.11
C HIS A 25 5.10 6.03 7.79
N TRP A 26 4.90 5.26 6.71
CA TRP A 26 4.99 5.76 5.34
C TRP A 26 3.60 6.17 4.84
N PHE A 27 3.56 7.28 4.11
CA PHE A 27 2.38 7.80 3.44
C PHE A 27 2.71 8.03 1.97
N TYR A 28 1.70 8.01 1.11
CA TYR A 28 1.85 8.35 -0.30
C TYR A 28 0.91 9.48 -0.68
N PHE A 29 1.47 10.54 -1.25
CA PHE A 29 0.74 11.71 -1.72
C PHE A 29 0.76 11.74 -3.25
N SER A 30 -0.39 11.93 -3.87
CA SER A 30 -0.49 12.10 -5.32
C SER A 30 0.27 13.35 -5.82
N PRO A 31 0.45 13.52 -7.14
CA PRO A 31 1.07 14.74 -7.69
C PRO A 31 0.32 16.04 -7.34
N SER A 32 -0.98 15.97 -7.06
CA SER A 32 -1.75 17.12 -6.55
C SER A 32 -1.52 17.40 -5.06
N GLY A 33 -0.74 16.56 -4.37
CA GLY A 33 -0.50 16.63 -2.93
C GLY A 33 -1.57 15.96 -2.09
N ALA A 34 -2.62 15.39 -2.69
CA ALA A 34 -3.65 14.69 -1.94
C ALA A 34 -3.13 13.33 -1.44
N MET A 35 -3.28 13.06 -0.14
CA MET A 35 -2.95 11.78 0.49
C MET A 35 -3.77 10.65 -0.14
N LYS A 36 -3.12 9.52 -0.40
CA LYS A 36 -3.75 8.31 -0.93
C LYS A 36 -4.11 7.34 0.19
N THR A 37 -5.27 6.72 0.04
CA THR A 37 -5.72 5.52 0.75
C THR A 37 -5.98 4.41 -0.27
N GLY A 38 -6.01 3.16 0.16
CA GLY A 38 -6.18 2.00 -0.70
C GLY A 38 -4.95 1.68 -1.56
N TRP A 39 -5.19 1.04 -2.70
CA TRP A 39 -4.14 0.58 -3.60
C TRP A 39 -3.43 1.73 -4.34
N VAL A 40 -2.10 1.67 -4.36
CA VAL A 40 -1.21 2.60 -5.07
C VAL A 40 -0.26 1.80 -5.95
N LEU A 41 -0.21 2.13 -7.25
CA LEU A 41 0.79 1.62 -8.17
C LEU A 41 1.88 2.68 -8.36
N GLU A 42 3.09 2.40 -7.88
CA GLU A 42 4.24 3.28 -8.00
C GLU A 42 5.41 2.50 -8.58
N LYS A 43 5.97 2.99 -9.69
CA LYS A 43 7.13 2.39 -10.38
C LYS A 43 6.98 0.88 -10.65
N GLY A 44 5.77 0.44 -10.98
CA GLY A 44 5.48 -0.96 -11.29
C GLY A 44 5.27 -1.87 -10.08
N CYS A 45 5.33 -1.33 -8.85
CA CYS A 45 5.03 -2.07 -7.63
C CYS A 45 3.70 -1.59 -7.05
N TRP A 46 2.87 -2.53 -6.58
CA TRP A 46 1.66 -2.23 -5.84
C TRP A 46 1.93 -2.10 -4.35
N TYR A 47 1.27 -1.14 -3.72
CA TYR A 47 1.31 -0.85 -2.29
C TYR A 47 -0.12 -0.65 -1.79
N TYR A 48 -0.34 -0.84 -0.50
CA TYR A 48 -1.64 -0.57 0.12
C TYR A 48 -1.52 0.43 1.25
N MET A 49 -2.29 1.50 1.16
CA MET A 49 -2.42 2.53 2.19
C MET A 49 -3.69 2.25 2.99
N SER A 50 -3.61 2.24 4.32
CA SER A 50 -4.78 2.10 5.18
C SER A 50 -5.78 3.26 5.01
N GLU A 51 -6.92 3.19 5.68
CA GLU A 51 -7.86 4.32 5.74
C GLU A 51 -7.27 5.57 6.38
N SER A 52 -6.29 5.41 7.29
CA SER A 52 -5.51 6.53 7.84
C SER A 52 -4.41 7.04 6.91
N GLY A 53 -4.21 6.39 5.76
CA GLY A 53 -3.15 6.70 4.80
C GLY A 53 -1.80 6.09 5.14
N ALA A 54 -1.67 5.34 6.23
CA ALA A 54 -0.43 4.66 6.61
C ALA A 54 -0.21 3.41 5.74
N MET A 55 1.00 3.24 5.22
CA MET A 55 1.37 2.08 4.41
C MET A 55 1.26 0.80 5.24
N LYS A 56 0.63 -0.23 4.66
CA LYS A 56 0.53 -1.55 5.26
C LYS A 56 1.68 -2.44 4.79
N THR A 57 2.04 -3.37 5.66
CA THR A 57 2.88 -4.54 5.38
C THR A 57 2.13 -5.80 5.83
N GLY A 58 2.59 -6.96 5.39
CA GLY A 58 1.95 -8.25 5.66
C GLY A 58 0.63 -8.46 4.90
N TRP A 59 -0.24 -9.31 5.45
CA TRP A 59 -1.51 -9.65 4.82
C TRP A 59 -2.53 -8.51 4.88
N VAL A 60 -3.14 -8.20 3.73
CA VAL A 60 -4.28 -7.30 3.60
C VAL A 60 -5.43 -8.00 2.88
N GLN A 61 -6.66 -7.78 3.34
CA GLN A 61 -7.86 -8.26 2.67
C GLN A 61 -8.60 -7.08 2.03
N THR A 62 -8.84 -7.16 0.72
CA THR A 62 -9.62 -6.16 -0.02
C THR A 62 -10.52 -6.87 -1.02
N ASP A 63 -11.77 -6.45 -1.12
CA ASP A 63 -12.78 -7.03 -2.02
C ASP A 63 -12.85 -8.58 -1.94
N GLY A 64 -12.77 -9.11 -0.71
CA GLY A 64 -12.83 -10.55 -0.44
C GLY A 64 -11.56 -11.34 -0.81
N LYS A 65 -10.52 -10.69 -1.33
CA LYS A 65 -9.25 -11.29 -1.73
C LYS A 65 -8.14 -10.93 -0.75
N TRP A 66 -7.21 -11.86 -0.54
CA TRP A 66 -6.04 -11.66 0.31
C TRP A 66 -4.80 -11.39 -0.53
N TYR A 67 -3.99 -10.43 -0.10
CA TYR A 67 -2.75 -10.03 -0.73
C TYR A 67 -1.66 -9.88 0.33
N TYR A 68 -0.42 -10.16 -0.02
CA TYR A 68 0.71 -10.02 0.91
C TYR A 68 1.63 -8.89 0.46
N LEU A 69 1.93 -7.98 1.37
CA LEU A 69 2.87 -6.88 1.20
C LEU A 69 4.16 -7.19 1.97
N ASP A 70 5.32 -7.12 1.32
CA ASP A 70 6.60 -7.34 1.99
C ASP A 70 6.94 -6.24 3.02
N GLU A 71 8.10 -6.35 3.67
CA GLU A 71 8.55 -5.38 4.68
C GLU A 71 8.75 -3.96 4.11
N SER A 72 8.98 -3.85 2.79
CA SER A 72 9.04 -2.58 2.07
C SER A 72 7.66 -2.08 1.60
N GLY A 73 6.59 -2.82 1.90
CA GLY A 73 5.21 -2.55 1.53
C GLY A 73 4.83 -3.00 0.11
N LYS A 74 5.74 -3.63 -0.64
CA LYS A 74 5.47 -4.05 -2.01
C LYS A 74 4.63 -5.32 -2.02
N MET A 75 3.59 -5.34 -2.84
CA MET A 75 2.79 -6.54 -3.06
C MET A 75 3.61 -7.62 -3.76
N LEU A 76 3.61 -8.81 -3.17
CA LEU A 76 4.15 -10.00 -3.81
C LEU A 76 3.16 -10.54 -4.85
N ALA A 77 3.68 -11.03 -5.98
CA ALA A 77 2.90 -11.65 -7.04
C ALA A 77 3.69 -12.80 -7.68
N ASP A 78 2.97 -13.82 -8.14
CA ASP A 78 3.49 -15.04 -8.76
C ASP A 78 4.63 -15.70 -7.96
N THR A 79 4.42 -15.83 -6.65
CA THR A 79 5.45 -16.32 -5.72
C THR A 79 4.82 -16.95 -4.49
N VAL A 80 5.66 -17.43 -3.58
CA VAL A 80 5.30 -17.92 -2.25
C VAL A 80 5.72 -16.88 -1.22
N THR A 81 4.81 -16.51 -0.33
CA THR A 81 5.06 -15.57 0.77
C THR A 81 6.01 -16.17 1.81
N PRO A 82 6.63 -15.35 2.68
CA PRO A 82 7.53 -15.85 3.73
C PRO A 82 6.90 -16.86 4.69
N ASP A 83 5.57 -16.82 4.87
CA ASP A 83 4.78 -17.77 5.66
C ASP A 83 4.30 -18.99 4.85
N GLY A 84 4.81 -19.20 3.64
CA GLY A 84 4.59 -20.42 2.85
C GLY A 84 3.30 -20.46 2.03
N VAL A 85 2.66 -19.31 1.79
CA VAL A 85 1.39 -19.24 1.06
C VAL A 85 1.63 -18.78 -0.38
N ARG A 86 1.03 -19.48 -1.35
CA ARG A 86 1.15 -19.07 -2.77
C ARG A 86 0.20 -17.92 -3.12
N VAL A 87 0.72 -16.93 -3.83
CA VAL A 87 -0.05 -15.85 -4.46
C VAL A 87 0.07 -15.93 -5.99
N ASP A 88 -1.01 -15.64 -6.71
CA ASP A 88 -1.04 -15.68 -8.18
C ASP A 88 -0.36 -14.45 -8.81
N LYS A 89 -0.34 -14.36 -10.15
CA LYS A 89 0.23 -13.22 -10.90
C LYS A 89 -0.41 -11.85 -10.59
N ASN A 90 -1.58 -11.85 -9.96
CA ASN A 90 -2.27 -10.64 -9.52
C ASN A 90 -2.05 -10.38 -8.02
N GLY A 91 -1.20 -11.16 -7.36
CA GLY A 91 -0.94 -11.11 -5.92
C GLY A 91 -2.04 -11.72 -5.05
N VAL A 92 -3.04 -12.36 -5.65
CA VAL A 92 -4.18 -12.92 -4.92
C VAL A 92 -3.76 -14.25 -4.29
N ARG A 93 -4.00 -14.41 -2.99
CA ARG A 93 -3.82 -15.67 -2.28
C ARG A 93 -4.56 -16.79 -2.98
N VAL A 94 -3.85 -17.86 -3.29
CA VAL A 94 -4.43 -19.11 -3.77
C VAL A 94 -4.84 -19.92 -2.56
N ASN A 95 -6.15 -20.13 -2.38
CA ASN A 95 -6.63 -21.04 -1.35
C ASN A 95 -6.38 -22.48 -1.83
N GLY A 96 -5.48 -23.20 -1.15
CA GLY A 96 -5.25 -24.65 -1.25
C GLY A 96 -5.20 -25.24 -2.66
N ILE A 97 -4.03 -25.66 -3.12
CA ILE A 97 -4.01 -26.87 -3.93
C ILE A 97 -4.29 -27.98 -2.92
N THR A 98 -5.53 -28.48 -2.85
CA THR A 98 -5.72 -29.85 -2.37
C THR A 98 -5.02 -30.72 -3.39
N GLU A 99 -3.80 -31.17 -3.06
CA GLU A 99 -3.32 -32.43 -3.61
C GLU A 99 -4.12 -33.58 -3.00
#